data_AF-A0A1Y1Q7U5-F1
#
_entry.id   AF-A0A1Y1Q7U5-F1
#
_cell.length_a   1.000
_cell.length_b   1.000
_cell.length_c   1.000
_cell.angle_alpha   90.00
_cell.angle_beta   90.00
_cell.angle_gamma   90.00
#
_symmetry.space_group_name_H-M   'P 1'
#
loop_
_entity.id
_entity.type
_entity.pdbx_description
1 polymer ?
#
loop_
_entity_poly.entity_id
_entity_poly.type
_entity_poly.pdbx_seq_one_letter_code
_entity_poly.pdbx_strand_id
1 'polypeptide(L)'
;MGGCSPPYPQKATALNIPYVVIGAAARDFWLMAYGIKPQRATRDVDLALEIAGWDKFTLLKAHLLTHTDFQTDRMVQRVVFKGHLPIDLLPYGGVEQGMSQITWPPDHTIEMSVLDWRMY
;
A
#
# COMPACT_ATOMS: atom_id res chain seq x y z
N MET A 1 -10.52 13.02 26.36
CA MET A 1 -11.22 11.97 25.59
C MET A 1 -10.86 12.16 24.13
N GLY A 2 -10.28 11.14 23.52
CA GLY A 2 -9.77 11.17 22.15
C GLY A 2 -8.96 9.91 21.91
N GLY A 3 -9.67 8.77 21.86
CA GLY A 3 -9.03 7.49 21.61
C GLY A 3 -8.45 7.47 20.20
N CYS A 4 -7.13 7.39 20.09
CA CYS A 4 -6.50 6.93 18.85
C CYS A 4 -6.94 5.48 18.63
N SER A 5 -7.84 5.26 17.68
CA SER A 5 -8.13 3.92 17.20
C SER A 5 -6.90 3.38 16.45
N PRO A 6 -6.50 2.11 16.65
CA PRO A 6 -5.48 1.49 15.82
C PRO A 6 -5.95 1.46 14.34
N PRO A 7 -5.03 1.39 13.37
CA PRO A 7 -5.40 1.38 11.96
C PRO A 7 -6.04 0.03 11.62
N TYR A 8 -7.36 -0.08 11.81
CA TYR A 8 -8.14 -1.15 11.20
C TYR A 8 -8.01 -1.06 9.68
N PRO A 9 -8.04 -2.20 8.97
CA PRO A 9 -8.08 -2.18 7.52
C PRO A 9 -9.27 -1.34 7.05
N GLN A 10 -8.95 -0.25 6.36
CA GLN A 10 -9.93 0.63 5.73
C GLN A 10 -10.37 0.00 4.41
N LYS A 11 -11.54 0.39 3.89
CA LYS A 11 -12.04 -0.15 2.61
C LYS A 11 -11.99 0.92 1.53
N ALA A 12 -11.37 0.60 0.40
CA ALA A 12 -11.47 1.43 -0.79
C ALA A 12 -12.90 1.29 -1.33
N THR A 13 -13.74 2.29 -1.10
CA THR A 13 -15.21 2.15 -1.11
C THR A 13 -15.78 1.77 -2.47
N ALA A 14 -15.10 2.13 -3.57
CA ALA A 14 -15.52 1.79 -4.93
C ALA A 14 -15.25 0.32 -5.32
N LEU A 15 -14.24 -0.32 -4.75
CA LEU A 15 -13.80 -1.68 -5.12
C LEU A 15 -13.90 -2.71 -3.98
N ASN A 16 -14.28 -2.26 -2.78
CA ASN A 16 -14.35 -3.06 -1.55
C ASN A 16 -13.05 -3.86 -1.30
N ILE A 17 -11.90 -3.23 -1.58
CA ILE A 17 -10.57 -3.79 -1.30
C ILE A 17 -10.15 -3.28 0.09
N PRO A 18 -9.94 -4.17 1.08
CA PRO A 18 -9.34 -3.80 2.35
C PRO A 18 -7.90 -3.33 2.15
N TYR A 19 -7.54 -2.24 2.83
CA TYR A 19 -6.18 -1.71 2.82
C TYR A 19 -5.77 -1.19 4.18
N VAL A 20 -4.47 -1.18 4.45
CA VAL A 20 -3.90 -0.57 5.64
C VAL A 20 -2.62 0.17 5.27
N VAL A 21 -2.40 1.34 5.90
CA VAL A 21 -1.11 2.03 5.78
C VAL A 21 -0.11 1.28 6.63
N ILE A 22 1.03 0.93 6.04
CA ILE A 22 2.14 0.26 6.74
C ILE A 22 3.41 1.12 6.66
N GLY A 23 4.54 0.55 7.10
CA GLY A 23 5.85 1.16 6.92
C GLY A 23 6.05 2.47 7.68
N ALA A 24 6.92 3.32 7.13
CA ALA A 24 7.31 4.57 7.78
C ALA A 24 6.13 5.53 7.94
N ALA A 25 5.19 5.55 6.99
CA ALA A 25 4.00 6.40 7.06
C ALA A 25 3.09 6.05 8.26
N ALA A 26 2.86 4.75 8.52
CA ALA A 26 2.05 4.31 9.66
C ALA A 26 2.66 4.72 11.00
N ARG A 27 3.98 4.49 11.18
CA ARG A 27 4.72 4.93 12.37
C ARG A 27 4.61 6.44 12.57
N ASP A 28 4.75 7.20 11.49
CA ASP A 28 4.73 8.65 11.54
C ASP A 28 3.36 9.21 11.92
N PHE A 29 2.26 8.62 11.42
CA PHE A 29 0.92 8.97 11.87
C PHE A 29 0.77 8.78 13.38
N TRP A 30 1.28 7.67 13.91
CA TRP A 30 1.32 7.42 15.35
C TRP A 30 2.16 8.47 16.11
N LEU A 31 3.40 8.74 15.69
CA LEU A 31 4.25 9.73 16.34
C LEU A 31 3.64 11.13 16.33
N MET A 32 3.06 11.55 15.21
CA MET A 32 2.40 12.84 15.09
C MET A 32 1.16 12.95 15.98
N ALA A 33 0.40 11.86 16.17
CA ALA A 33 -0.72 11.84 17.11
C ALA A 33 -0.28 12.07 18.57
N TYR A 34 0.99 11.78 18.89
CA TYR A 34 1.62 12.10 20.18
C TYR A 34 2.41 13.41 20.16
N GLY A 35 2.27 14.25 19.12
CA GLY A 35 2.97 15.54 19.01
C GLY A 35 4.47 15.41 18.72
N ILE A 36 4.95 14.21 18.36
CA ILE A 36 6.35 13.96 18.03
C ILE A 36 6.53 14.15 16.52
N LYS A 37 7.42 15.06 16.13
CA LYS A 37 7.75 15.29 14.72
C LYS A 37 8.63 14.14 14.21
N PRO A 38 8.17 13.33 13.24
CA PRO A 38 8.98 12.25 12.70
C PRO A 38 10.11 12.79 11.82
N GLN A 39 11.24 12.08 11.82
CA GLN A 39 12.30 12.24 10.83
C GLN A 39 12.21 11.06 9.85
N ARG A 40 12.15 11.37 8.55
CA ARG A 40 12.09 10.34 7.50
C ARG A 40 13.18 10.51 6.46
N ALA A 41 13.71 9.38 6.03
CA ALA A 41 14.58 9.26 4.86
C ALA A 41 13.79 9.27 3.54
N THR A 42 12.58 8.69 3.52
CA THR A 42 11.72 8.61 2.33
C THR A 42 10.35 9.26 2.58
N ARG A 43 9.65 9.61 1.51
CA ARG A 43 8.34 10.31 1.56
C ARG A 43 7.19 9.48 1.00
N ASP A 44 7.45 8.27 0.58
CA ASP A 44 6.45 7.34 0.08
C ASP A 44 5.47 6.87 1.17
N VAL A 45 4.29 6.45 0.72
CA VAL A 45 3.25 5.83 1.54
C VAL A 45 3.03 4.41 1.07
N ASP A 46 3.22 3.46 1.97
CA ASP A 46 3.00 2.04 1.70
C ASP A 46 1.57 1.65 2.08
N LEU A 47 0.81 1.12 1.13
CA LEU A 47 -0.52 0.57 1.33
C LEU A 47 -0.47 -0.94 1.15
N ALA A 48 -0.68 -1.69 2.23
CA ALA A 48 -0.95 -3.13 2.12
C ALA A 48 -2.38 -3.32 1.63
N LEU A 49 -2.58 -4.13 0.58
CA LEU A 49 -3.87 -4.37 -0.07
C LEU A 49 -4.23 -5.86 0.01
N GLU A 50 -5.34 -6.19 0.67
CA GLU A 50 -5.83 -7.56 0.68
C GLU A 50 -6.58 -7.85 -0.61
N ILE A 51 -6.01 -8.68 -1.49
CA ILE A 51 -6.63 -9.00 -2.78
C ILE A 51 -6.69 -10.51 -3.02
N ALA A 52 -7.75 -10.93 -3.71
CA ALA A 52 -7.94 -12.32 -4.10
C ALA A 52 -7.11 -12.75 -5.32
N GLY A 53 -6.65 -11.78 -6.13
CA GLY A 53 -5.94 -12.05 -7.38
C GLY A 53 -5.46 -10.78 -8.09
N TRP A 54 -4.58 -10.97 -9.09
CA TRP A 54 -3.96 -9.89 -9.87
C TRP A 54 -4.95 -9.05 -10.70
N ASP A 55 -6.12 -9.60 -11.01
CA ASP A 55 -7.24 -8.89 -11.64
C ASP A 55 -7.70 -7.72 -10.76
N LYS A 56 -7.80 -7.93 -9.44
CA LYS A 56 -8.17 -6.88 -8.47
C LYS A 56 -7.12 -5.79 -8.38
N PHE A 57 -5.84 -6.16 -8.40
CA PHE A 57 -4.74 -5.19 -8.44
C PHE A 57 -4.82 -4.31 -9.70
N THR A 58 -5.01 -4.95 -10.86
CA THR A 58 -5.10 -4.27 -12.15
C THR A 58 -6.30 -3.31 -12.18
N LEU A 59 -7.47 -3.77 -11.71
CA LEU A 59 -8.67 -2.94 -11.61
C LEU A 59 -8.49 -1.75 -10.67
N LEU A 60 -7.86 -1.95 -9.51
CA LEU A 60 -7.56 -0.87 -8.58
C LEU A 60 -6.64 0.17 -9.20
N LYS A 61 -5.51 -0.26 -9.78
CA LYS A 61 -4.55 0.66 -10.40
C LYS A 61 -5.19 1.43 -11.55
N ALA A 62 -5.95 0.74 -12.42
CA ALA A 62 -6.68 1.38 -13.51
C ALA A 62 -7.70 2.41 -12.98
N HIS A 63 -8.46 2.07 -11.94
CA HIS A 63 -9.43 2.97 -11.31
C HIS A 63 -8.76 4.23 -10.75
N LEU A 64 -7.64 4.10 -10.02
CA LEU A 64 -6.88 5.24 -9.51
C LEU A 64 -6.44 6.17 -10.65
N LEU A 65 -5.95 5.60 -11.74
CA LEU A 65 -5.47 6.35 -12.91
C LEU A 65 -6.58 7.03 -13.73
N THR A 66 -7.87 6.77 -13.43
CA THR A 66 -8.97 7.57 -13.99
C THR A 66 -9.08 8.97 -13.36
N HIS A 67 -8.48 9.16 -12.18
CA HIS A 67 -8.46 10.44 -11.49
C HIS A 67 -7.21 11.24 -11.89
N THR A 68 -7.39 12.53 -12.18
CA THR A 68 -6.31 13.44 -12.60
C THR A 68 -5.19 13.62 -11.57
N ASP A 69 -5.48 13.31 -10.31
CA ASP A 69 -4.52 13.40 -9.21
C ASP A 69 -3.52 12.23 -9.19
N PHE A 70 -3.77 11.14 -9.93
CA PHE A 70 -2.90 9.96 -9.94
C PHE A 70 -2.20 9.79 -11.27
N GLN A 71 -0.93 9.39 -11.21
CA GLN A 71 -0.08 9.14 -12.37
C GLN A 71 0.61 7.78 -12.21
N THR A 72 0.93 7.15 -13.34
CA THR A 72 1.73 5.93 -13.34
C THR A 72 3.17 6.23 -12.94
N ASP A 73 3.80 5.25 -12.31
CA ASP A 73 5.25 5.23 -12.07
C ASP A 73 5.90 4.12 -12.92
N ARG A 74 7.24 4.12 -12.99
CA ARG A 74 8.03 3.05 -13.60
C ARG A 74 7.94 1.74 -12.81
N MET A 75 7.71 1.82 -11.49
CA MET A 75 7.53 0.67 -10.62
C MET A 75 6.08 0.17 -10.72
N VAL A 76 5.90 -1.14 -10.95
CA VAL A 76 4.57 -1.74 -11.17
C VAL A 76 3.67 -1.58 -9.94
N GLN A 77 4.25 -1.65 -8.74
CA GLN A 77 3.56 -1.45 -7.48
C GLN A 77 3.20 0.02 -7.19
N ARG A 78 3.72 0.99 -7.93
CA ARG A 78 3.67 2.40 -7.53
C ARG A 78 2.74 3.24 -8.40
N VAL A 79 2.08 4.20 -7.75
CA VAL A 79 1.41 5.34 -8.37
C VAL A 79 1.91 6.64 -7.72
N VAL A 80 1.84 7.76 -8.43
CA VAL A 80 2.22 9.07 -7.91
C VAL A 80 0.97 9.92 -7.72
N PHE A 81 0.72 10.35 -6.49
CA PHE A 81 -0.36 11.26 -6.13
C PHE A 81 0.10 12.72 -6.19
N LYS A 82 -0.68 13.56 -6.87
CA LYS A 82 -0.46 14.99 -7.08
C LYS A 82 0.96 15.32 -7.58
N GLY A 83 1.52 14.44 -8.40
CA GLY A 83 2.83 14.60 -9.04
C GLY A 83 4.05 14.53 -8.13
N HIS A 84 3.90 14.25 -6.82
CA HIS A 84 5.04 14.28 -5.89
C HIS A 84 5.01 13.25 -4.76
N LEU A 85 3.86 12.66 -4.45
CA LEU A 85 3.74 11.68 -3.37
C LEU A 85 3.72 10.26 -3.97
N PRO A 86 4.80 9.48 -3.86
CA PRO A 86 4.78 8.10 -4.29
C PRO A 86 3.93 7.27 -3.32
N ILE A 87 3.06 6.43 -3.86
CA ILE A 87 2.23 5.50 -3.10
C ILE A 87 2.52 4.10 -3.63
N ASP A 88 3.05 3.25 -2.76
CA ASP A 88 3.27 1.84 -3.05
C ASP A 88 2.05 1.02 -2.68
N LEU A 89 1.54 0.30 -3.67
CA LEU A 89 0.41 -0.60 -3.59
C LEU A 89 0.97 -2.01 -3.42
N LEU A 90 0.99 -2.50 -2.18
CA LEU A 90 1.61 -3.77 -1.80
C LEU A 90 0.50 -4.82 -1.62
N PRO A 91 0.20 -5.63 -2.63
CA PRO A 91 -0.83 -6.64 -2.51
C PRO A 91 -0.40 -7.75 -1.55
N TYR A 92 -1.35 -8.44 -0.93
CA TYR A 92 -1.13 -9.67 -0.17
C TYR A 92 -2.40 -10.54 -0.19
N GLY A 93 -2.32 -11.76 0.34
CA GLY A 93 -3.43 -12.73 0.35
C GLY A 93 -3.38 -13.66 -0.86
N GLY A 94 -4.37 -13.56 -1.76
CA GLY A 94 -4.53 -14.50 -2.88
C GLY A 94 -3.45 -14.44 -3.97
N VAL A 95 -2.53 -13.48 -3.89
CA VAL A 95 -1.40 -13.33 -4.82
C VAL A 95 -0.05 -13.79 -4.24
N GLU A 96 -0.01 -14.18 -2.98
CA GLU A 96 1.21 -14.68 -2.32
C GLU A 96 1.55 -16.10 -2.80
N GLN A 97 2.84 -16.39 -2.95
CA GLN A 97 3.38 -17.72 -3.27
C GLN A 97 4.45 -18.11 -2.24
N GLY A 98 4.60 -19.42 -1.99
CA GLY A 98 5.64 -19.93 -1.10
C GLY A 98 5.64 -19.29 0.29
N MET A 99 6.80 -18.78 0.73
CA MET A 99 6.98 -18.09 2.02
C MET A 99 6.56 -16.61 1.97
N SER A 100 5.32 -16.33 1.54
CA SER A 100 4.79 -14.95 1.38
C SER A 100 5.61 -14.09 0.41
N GLN A 101 6.02 -14.67 -0.71
CA GLN A 101 6.63 -13.94 -1.82
C GLN A 101 5.60 -13.54 -2.86
N ILE A 102 5.85 -12.42 -3.53
CA ILE A 102 5.02 -11.91 -4.62
C ILE A 102 5.89 -11.75 -5.84
N THR A 103 5.44 -12.33 -6.95
CA THR A 103 6.05 -12.16 -8.27
C THR A 103 5.14 -11.33 -9.17
N TRP A 104 5.63 -10.18 -9.62
CA TRP A 104 4.81 -9.23 -10.37
C TRP A 104 4.58 -9.67 -11.82
N PRO A 105 3.32 -9.76 -12.30
CA PRO A 105 3.03 -10.08 -13.70
C PRO A 105 3.46 -8.93 -14.64
N PRO A 106 3.62 -9.19 -15.96
CA PRO A 106 3.43 -10.47 -16.65
C PRO A 106 4.66 -11.40 -16.58
N ASP A 107 5.84 -10.84 -16.28
CA ASP A 107 7.10 -11.57 -16.42
C ASP A 107 7.49 -12.32 -15.14
N HIS A 108 6.83 -12.04 -14.01
CA HIS A 108 7.09 -12.63 -12.69
C HIS A 108 8.54 -12.51 -12.20
N THR A 109 9.29 -11.53 -12.73
CA THR A 109 10.74 -11.37 -12.49
C THR A 109 11.07 -10.54 -11.26
N ILE A 110 10.15 -9.71 -10.77
CA ILE A 110 10.36 -8.90 -9.56
C ILE A 110 9.79 -9.66 -8.37
N GLU A 111 10.66 -10.09 -7.46
CA GLU A 111 10.28 -10.72 -6.21
C GLU A 111 10.23 -9.69 -5.07
N MET A 112 9.15 -9.72 -4.31
CA MET A 112 8.99 -8.96 -3.07
C MET A 112 8.56 -9.90 -1.94
N SER A 113 9.22 -9.80 -0.79
CA SER A 113 8.80 -10.50 0.43
C SER A 113 7.76 -9.67 1.18
N VAL A 114 6.66 -10.30 1.59
CA VAL A 114 5.62 -9.67 2.44
C VAL A 114 5.94 -9.84 3.93
N LEU A 115 6.97 -10.61 4.29
CA LEU A 115 7.23 -11.05 5.67
C LEU A 115 7.65 -9.93 6.65
N ASP A 116 7.99 -8.73 6.19
CA ASP A 116 8.55 -7.68 7.06
C ASP A 116 7.51 -6.93 7.93
N TRP A 117 6.19 -7.15 7.77
CA TRP A 117 5.15 -6.40 8.53
C TRP A 117 4.04 -7.23 9.19
N ARG A 118 3.99 -8.55 8.97
CA ARG A 118 2.99 -9.43 9.60
C ARG A 118 3.34 -9.56 11.10
N MET A 119 2.68 -8.80 11.96
CA MET A 119 2.70 -9.08 13.40
C MET A 119 1.87 -10.35 13.65
N TYR A 120 2.48 -11.33 14.33
CA TYR A 120 1.86 -12.60 14.75
C TYR A 120 0.68 -12.38 15.70
#